data_AF-M5GA22-F1
#
_entry.id   AF-M5GA22-F1
#
_cell.length_a   1.000
_cell.length_b   1.000
_cell.length_c   1.000
_cell.angle_alpha   90.00
_cell.angle_beta   90.00
_cell.angle_gamma   90.00
#
_symmetry.space_group_name_H-M   'P 1'
#
loop_
_entity.id
_entity.type
_entity.pdbx_description
1 polymer ?
#
loop_
_entity_poly.entity_id
_entity_poly.type
_entity_poly.pdbx_seq_one_letter_code
_entity_poly.pdbx_strand_id
1 'polypeptide(L)'
;MNNRPHKQSMSELKLRRLTEHNQRLKEDLQRPRMRVSEAATSLIRYCRQTKDYLVPSVWGPVNKNEDPYADRAASQGCCTVA
;
A
#
# COMPACT_ATOMS: atom_id res chain seq x y z
N MET A 1 15.45 -49.14 -23.79
CA MET A 1 14.33 -48.19 -23.58
C MET A 1 14.90 -46.78 -23.68
N ASN A 2 14.81 -46.16 -24.87
CA ASN A 2 15.40 -44.84 -25.11
C ASN A 2 14.54 -43.75 -24.46
N ASN A 3 14.96 -43.29 -23.28
CA ASN A 3 14.37 -42.15 -22.60
C ASN A 3 14.98 -40.85 -23.17
N ARG A 4 14.54 -40.48 -24.38
CA ARG A 4 14.93 -39.19 -25.00
C ARG A 4 14.04 -38.11 -24.38
N PRO A 5 14.60 -37.05 -23.74
CA PRO A 5 13.78 -35.97 -23.19
C PRO A 5 12.99 -35.34 -24.34
N HIS A 6 11.67 -35.49 -24.31
CA HIS A 6 10.79 -34.90 -25.30
C HIS A 6 10.95 -33.38 -25.21
N LYS A 7 11.51 -32.75 -26.24
CA LYS A 7 11.55 -31.29 -26.32
C LYS A 7 10.10 -30.82 -26.25
N GLN A 8 9.74 -30.07 -25.20
CA GLN A 8 8.40 -29.54 -25.05
C GLN A 8 7.98 -28.85 -26.34
N SER A 9 6.88 -29.31 -26.93
CA SER A 9 6.33 -28.71 -28.13
C SER A 9 5.87 -27.29 -27.81
N MET A 10 5.99 -26.36 -28.77
CA MET A 10 5.44 -25.00 -28.62
C MET A 10 3.95 -25.01 -28.25
N SER A 11 3.22 -26.06 -28.65
CA SER A 11 1.82 -26.27 -28.26
C SER A 11 1.65 -26.53 -26.76
N GLU A 12 2.50 -27.38 -26.18
CA GLU A 12 2.51 -27.72 -24.75
C GLU A 12 2.89 -26.52 -23.89
N LEU A 13 3.88 -25.74 -24.33
CA LEU A 13 4.28 -24.50 -23.65
C LEU A 13 3.16 -23.44 -23.67
N LYS A 14 2.46 -23.29 -24.81
CA LYS A 14 1.30 -22.39 -24.92
C LYS A 14 0.15 -22.84 -24.03
N LEU A 15 -0.15 -24.14 -24.02
CA LEU A 15 -1.18 -24.71 -23.16
C LEU A 15 -0.88 -24.42 -21.69
N ARG A 16 0.36 -24.67 -21.25
CA ARG A 16 0.79 -24.37 -19.87
C ARG A 16 0.62 -22.89 -19.51
N ARG A 17 0.97 -21.97 -20.41
CA ARG A 17 0.75 -20.52 -20.15
C ARG A 17 -0.72 -20.18 -20.01
N LEU A 18 -1.58 -20.78 -20.83
CA LEU A 18 -3.02 -20.56 -20.76
C LEU A 18 -3.62 -21.12 -19.46
N THR A 19 -3.18 -22.30 -19.02
CA THR A 19 -3.66 -22.88 -17.76
C THR A 19 -3.21 -22.04 -16.56
N GLU A 20 -1.95 -21.61 -16.53
CA GLU A 20 -1.43 -20.70 -15.51
C GLU A 20 -2.18 -19.36 -15.49
N HIS A 21 -2.48 -18.78 -16.66
CA HIS A 21 -3.26 -17.55 -16.74
C HIS A 21 -4.71 -17.74 -16.28
N ASN A 22 -5.36 -18.83 -16.69
CA ASN A 22 -6.72 -19.15 -16.27
C ASN A 22 -6.81 -19.35 -14.75
N GLN A 23 -5.79 -19.96 -14.16
CA GLN A 23 -5.70 -20.14 -12.71
C GLN A 23 -5.65 -18.79 -11.99
N ARG A 24 -4.81 -17.85 -12.45
CA ARG A 24 -4.75 -16.48 -11.89
C ARG A 24 -6.08 -15.73 -12.01
N LEU A 25 -6.76 -15.86 -13.16
CA LEU A 25 -8.08 -15.25 -13.35
C LEU A 25 -9.15 -15.83 -12.41
N LYS A 26 -9.09 -17.14 -12.14
CA LYS A 26 -10.00 -17.78 -11.17
C LYS A 26 -9.74 -17.28 -9.75
N GLU A 27 -8.47 -17.12 -9.37
CA GLU A 27 -8.09 -16.55 -8.07
C GLU A 27 -8.58 -15.10 -7.92
N ASP A 28 -8.38 -14.26 -8.95
CA ASP A 28 -8.86 -12.87 -8.97
C ASP A 28 -10.40 -12.79 -8.94
N LEU A 29 -11.08 -13.72 -9.61
CA LEU A 29 -12.54 -13.81 -9.58
C LEU A 29 -13.05 -14.12 -8.17
N GLN A 30 -12.40 -15.06 -7.48
CA GLN A 30 -12.76 -15.52 -6.13
C GLN A 30 -12.36 -14.54 -5.02
N ARG A 31 -11.55 -13.52 -5.32
CA ARG A 31 -11.14 -12.52 -4.33
C ARG A 31 -12.37 -11.85 -3.68
N PRO A 32 -12.48 -11.82 -2.35
CA PRO A 32 -13.61 -11.18 -1.67
C PRO A 32 -13.61 -9.68 -1.95
N ARG A 33 -14.79 -9.13 -2.22
CA ARG A 33 -15.01 -7.71 -2.53
C ARG A 33 -15.91 -7.09 -1.46
N MET A 34 -15.71 -5.81 -1.18
CA MET A 34 -16.56 -4.99 -0.32
C MET A 34 -17.34 -4.00 -1.17
N ARG A 35 -18.53 -3.58 -0.71
CA ARG A 35 -19.28 -2.53 -1.41
C ARG A 35 -18.52 -1.22 -1.35
N VAL A 36 -18.55 -0.46 -2.45
CA VAL A 36 -17.87 0.85 -2.54
C VAL A 36 -18.39 1.82 -1.47
N SER A 37 -19.69 1.80 -1.19
CA SER A 37 -20.31 2.63 -0.13
C SER A 37 -19.74 2.33 1.26
N GLU A 38 -19.51 1.05 1.58
CA GLU A 38 -18.94 0.61 2.86
C GLU A 38 -17.47 0.99 2.95
N ALA A 39 -16.69 0.73 1.89
CA ALA A 39 -15.28 1.11 1.82
C ALA A 39 -15.09 2.64 1.97
N ALA A 40 -15.90 3.43 1.26
CA ALA A 40 -15.86 4.89 1.36
C ALA A 40 -16.21 5.38 2.78
N THR A 41 -17.23 4.78 3.41
CA THR A 41 -17.60 5.10 4.80
C THR A 41 -16.45 4.79 5.76
N SER A 42 -15.76 3.66 5.56
CA SER A 42 -14.59 3.29 6.36
C SER A 42 -13.45 4.30 6.21
N LEU A 43 -13.15 4.74 4.98
CA LEU A 43 -12.14 5.76 4.71
C LEU A 43 -12.50 7.10 5.37
N ILE A 44 -13.74 7.56 5.22
CA ILE A 44 -14.22 8.79 5.85
C ILE A 44 -14.07 8.71 7.37
N ARG A 45 -14.44 7.58 7.99
CA ARG A 45 -14.30 7.37 9.43
C ARG A 45 -12.83 7.49 9.86
N TYR A 46 -11.92 6.82 9.16
CA TYR A 46 -10.49 6.88 9.47
C TYR A 46 -9.95 8.31 9.36
N CYS A 47 -10.22 9.00 8.25
CA CYS A 47 -9.79 10.38 8.04
C CYS A 47 -10.40 11.37 9.04
N ARG A 48 -11.53 11.05 9.69
CA ARG A 48 -12.16 11.88 10.73
C ARG A 48 -11.67 11.59 12.15
N GLN A 49 -11.04 10.45 12.38
CA GLN A 49 -10.57 10.04 13.70
C GLN A 49 -9.05 10.23 13.85
N THR A 50 -8.32 10.21 12.74
CA THR A 50 -6.87 10.38 12.72
C THR A 50 -6.53 11.84 12.45
N LYS A 51 -5.95 12.52 13.46
CA LYS A 51 -5.50 13.91 13.33
C LYS A 51 -4.39 14.02 12.28
N ASP A 52 -4.55 14.95 11.35
CA ASP A 52 -3.54 15.28 10.35
C ASP A 52 -3.03 16.71 10.57
N TYR A 53 -1.76 16.82 10.96
CA TYR A 53 -1.09 18.09 11.25
C TYR A 53 -0.85 18.95 10.01
N LEU A 54 -0.91 18.36 8.80
CA LEU A 54 -0.76 19.06 7.52
C LEU A 54 -2.08 19.63 7.00
N VAL A 55 -3.20 19.39 7.70
CA VAL A 55 -4.51 19.97 7.36
C VAL A 55 -5.05 20.83 8.52
N PRO A 56 -4.44 22.01 8.80
CA PRO A 56 -4.84 22.86 9.92
C PRO A 56 -6.26 23.41 9.81
N SER A 57 -6.83 23.48 8.61
CA SER A 57 -8.21 23.94 8.39
C SER A 57 -9.26 23.04 9.04
N VAL A 58 -8.95 21.76 9.23
CA VAL A 58 -9.85 20.77 9.85
C VAL A 58 -9.41 20.46 11.28
N TRP A 59 -8.10 20.37 11.52
CA TRP A 59 -7.53 19.88 12.79
C TRP A 59 -6.97 20.97 13.71
N GLY A 60 -6.95 22.21 13.25
CA GLY A 60 -6.30 23.33 13.94
C GLY A 60 -4.78 23.39 13.71
N PRO A 61 -4.15 24.52 14.05
CA PRO A 61 -2.70 24.68 13.94
C PRO A 61 -1.96 23.71 14.88
N VAL A 62 -0.77 23.27 14.46
CA VAL A 62 0.12 22.45 15.29
C VAL A 62 0.70 23.33 16.39
N ASN A 63 0.64 22.86 17.64
CA ASN A 63 1.30 23.55 18.74
C ASN A 63 2.82 23.46 18.55
N LYS A 64 3.55 24.55 18.82
CA LYS A 64 5.03 24.56 18.73
C LYS A 64 5.70 23.51 19.61
N ASN A 65 5.03 23.06 20.67
CA ASN A 65 5.52 22.01 21.58
C ASN A 65 5.33 20.60 21.01
N GLU A 66 4.39 20.42 20.09
CA GLU A 66 4.08 19.15 19.42
C GLU A 66 4.86 19.00 18.10
N ASP A 67 5.37 20.10 17.55
CA ASP A 67 6.16 20.12 16.32
C ASP A 67 7.66 19.93 16.63
N PRO A 68 8.27 18.79 16.28
CA PRO A 68 9.69 18.52 16.51
C PRO A 68 10.62 19.41 15.66
N TYR A 69 10.08 20.10 14.65
CA TYR A 69 10.81 21.01 13.79
C TYR A 69 10.54 22.48 14.11
N ALA A 70 9.69 22.79 15.10
CA ALA A 70 9.50 24.16 15.53
C ALA A 70 10.81 24.72 16.09
N ASP A 71 11.12 25.96 15.71
CA ASP A 71 12.27 26.69 16.25
C ASP A 71 12.18 26.71 17.78
N ARG A 72 12.99 25.87 18.44
CA ARG A 72 13.20 25.94 19.88
C ARG A 72 13.93 27.25 20.09
N ALA A 73 13.20 28.30 20.47
CA ALA A 73 13.76 29.61 20.73
C ALA A 73 14.99 29.50 21.63
N ALA A 74 16.17 29.60 21.01
CA ALA A 74 17.44 30.09 21.52
C ALA A 74 17.77 29.94 23.02
N SER A 75 17.54 28.80 23.69
CA SER A 75 17.92 28.69 25.11
C SER A 75 18.29 27.31 25.66
N GLN A 76 18.95 26.44 24.91
CA GLN A 76 19.90 25.47 25.49
C GLN A 76 20.68 24.77 24.38
N GLY A 77 22.00 24.81 24.48
CA GLY A 77 22.92 24.54 23.39
C GLY A 77 23.20 23.07 23.10
N CYS A 78 24.07 22.92 22.09
CA CYS A 78 24.83 21.73 21.71
C CYS A 78 24.00 20.61 21.04
N CYS A 79 24.31 20.10 19.84
CA CYS A 79 25.55 20.17 19.08
C CYS A 79 25.23 19.96 17.58
N THR A 80 25.86 20.71 16.68
CA THR A 80 25.91 20.41 15.24
C THR A 80 27.24 19.75 14.92
N VAL A 81 27.24 18.58 14.28
CA VAL A 81 28.44 17.98 13.70
C VAL A 81 28.67 18.64 12.35
N ALA A 82 29.78 19.37 12.25
CA ALA A 82 30.36 19.85 11.00
C ALA A 82 31.18 18.73 10.34
#